data_AF-A0A951VYI0-F1
#
_entry.id   AF-A0A951VYI0-F1
#
_cell.length_a   1.000
_cell.length_b   1.000
_cell.length_c   1.000
_cell.angle_alpha   90.00
_cell.angle_beta   90.00
_cell.angle_gamma   90.00
#
_symmetry.space_group_name_H-M   'P 1'
#
loop_
_entity.id
_entity.type
_entity.pdbx_description
1 polymer ?
#
loop_
_entity_poly.entity_id
_entity_poly.type
_entity_poly.pdbx_seq_one_letter_code
_entity_poly.pdbx_strand_id
1 'polypeptide(L)'
;VFGATFEPGSTQTERSQKSDQWLLDQTKRQFPEIGEPMELANFRPEKGRVAFRAQTKDYVPVVGPLPNYDLSIKKLRQNRSSDIILHEKVFVNGGFGSRGVMCSFLSAEILAAHINNEVFPIENRLVNELLPNRFVYRAVKQQQ
;
A
#
# COMPACT_ATOMS: atom_id res chain seq x y z
N VAL A 1 12.61 18.45 1.97
CA VAL A 1 12.00 17.64 0.89
C VAL A 1 10.55 18.05 0.81
N PHE A 2 10.12 18.61 -0.31
CA PHE A 2 8.71 18.95 -0.54
C PHE A 2 8.09 17.90 -1.44
N GLY A 3 6.85 17.53 -1.16
CA GLY A 3 6.16 16.45 -1.85
C GLY A 3 4.81 16.15 -1.22
N ALA A 4 4.03 15.23 -1.79
CA ALA A 4 4.30 14.48 -3.02
C ALA A 4 3.11 14.62 -3.98
N THR A 5 3.35 14.44 -5.28
CA THR A 5 2.24 14.24 -6.22
C THR A 5 1.55 12.91 -5.98
N PHE A 6 0.30 12.81 -6.42
CA PHE A 6 -0.47 11.57 -6.42
C PHE A 6 -1.08 11.36 -7.80
N GLU A 7 -0.55 10.39 -8.53
CA GLU A 7 -0.87 10.13 -9.94
C GLU A 7 -1.29 8.66 -10.10
N PRO A 8 -2.57 8.32 -9.79
CA PRO A 8 -3.06 6.94 -9.87
C PRO A 8 -2.91 6.35 -11.27
N GLY A 9 -2.35 5.14 -11.36
CA GLY A 9 -2.17 4.43 -12.62
C GLY A 9 -1.04 4.97 -13.51
N SER A 10 -0.29 5.98 -13.06
CA SER A 10 0.89 6.45 -13.78
C SER A 10 1.95 5.35 -13.85
N THR A 11 2.52 5.17 -15.03
CA THR A 11 3.69 4.32 -15.30
C THR A 11 4.94 5.15 -15.56
N GLN A 12 4.86 6.47 -15.42
CA GLN A 12 5.95 7.38 -15.71
C GLN A 12 7.05 7.24 -14.65
N THR A 13 8.24 6.82 -15.08
CA THR A 13 9.42 6.63 -14.24
C THR A 13 10.28 7.90 -14.12
N GLU A 14 10.09 8.83 -15.05
CA GLU A 14 10.89 10.05 -15.16
C GLU A 14 10.24 11.23 -14.44
N ARG A 15 11.08 12.07 -13.84
CA ARG A 15 10.65 13.31 -13.19
C ARG A 15 10.05 14.27 -14.22
N SER A 16 8.88 14.83 -13.90
CA SER A 16 8.17 15.77 -14.76
C SER A 16 8.28 17.20 -14.24
N GLN A 17 8.65 18.14 -15.11
CA GLN A 17 8.62 19.58 -14.80
C GLN A 17 7.21 20.06 -14.42
N LYS A 18 6.17 19.45 -15.00
CA LYS A 18 4.77 19.74 -14.65
C LYS A 18 4.47 19.35 -13.20
N SER A 19 4.97 18.20 -12.75
CA SER A 19 4.78 17.74 -11.37
C SER A 19 5.57 18.62 -10.37
N ASP A 20 6.76 19.09 -10.75
CA ASP A 20 7.52 20.06 -9.96
C ASP A 20 6.78 21.39 -9.81
N GLN A 21 6.28 21.95 -10.92
CA GLN A 21 5.52 23.20 -10.88
C GLN A 21 4.26 23.06 -10.04
N TRP A 22 3.54 21.94 -10.20
CA TRP A 22 2.37 21.66 -9.37
C TRP A 22 2.71 21.64 -7.87
N LEU A 23 3.86 21.07 -7.47
CA LEU A 23 4.29 21.07 -6.07
C LEU A 23 4.62 22.48 -5.56
N LEU A 24 5.24 23.33 -6.39
CA LEU A 24 5.50 24.73 -6.04
C LEU A 24 4.18 25.49 -5.86
N ASP A 25 3.23 25.32 -6.78
CA ASP A 25 1.91 25.96 -6.71
C ASP A 25 1.13 25.49 -5.47
N GLN A 26 1.17 24.19 -5.15
CA GLN A 26 0.57 23.65 -3.92
C GLN A 26 1.24 24.22 -2.67
N THR A 27 2.57 24.33 -2.66
CA THR A 27 3.32 24.89 -1.53
C THR A 27 2.91 26.34 -1.31
N LYS A 28 2.84 27.16 -2.37
CA LYS A 28 2.37 28.54 -2.28
C LYS A 28 0.92 28.64 -1.81
N ARG A 29 0.05 27.74 -2.28
CA ARG A 29 -1.36 27.73 -1.86
C ARG A 29 -1.54 27.35 -0.38
N GLN A 30 -0.77 26.39 0.13
CA GLN A 30 -0.92 25.87 1.49
C GLN A 30 -0.09 26.66 2.51
N PHE A 31 1.06 27.17 2.09
CA PHE A 31 2.03 27.90 2.90
C PHE A 31 2.53 29.14 2.14
N PRO A 32 1.68 30.18 1.96
CA PRO A 32 2.04 31.39 1.21
C PRO A 32 3.34 32.04 1.71
N GLU A 33 3.57 32.04 3.02
CA GLU A 33 4.77 32.56 3.67
C GLU A 33 6.07 31.86 3.26
N ILE A 34 5.98 30.65 2.68
CA ILE A 34 7.11 29.91 2.10
C ILE A 34 7.10 30.03 0.57
N GLY A 35 5.93 29.81 -0.05
CA GLY A 35 5.83 29.71 -1.50
C GLY A 35 5.94 31.04 -2.25
N GLU A 36 5.47 32.15 -1.68
CA GLU A 36 5.67 33.48 -2.29
C GLU A 36 7.15 33.88 -2.34
N PRO A 37 7.94 33.78 -1.25
CA PRO A 37 9.39 33.98 -1.33
C PRO A 37 10.09 33.06 -2.33
N MET A 38 9.68 31.78 -2.41
CA MET A 38 10.24 30.83 -3.39
C MET A 38 10.01 31.29 -4.83
N GLU A 39 8.80 31.73 -5.15
CA GLU A 39 8.46 32.23 -6.48
C GLU A 39 9.21 33.53 -6.81
N LEU A 40 9.26 34.48 -5.88
CA LEU A 40 10.00 35.74 -6.04
C LEU A 40 11.51 35.50 -6.26
N ALA A 41 12.07 34.50 -5.59
CA ALA A 41 13.46 34.07 -5.78
C ALA A 41 13.67 33.24 -7.06
N ASN A 42 12.62 33.01 -7.85
CA ASN A 42 12.61 32.12 -9.00
C ASN A 42 13.17 30.72 -8.68
N PHE A 43 12.87 30.21 -7.49
CA PHE A 43 13.36 28.92 -7.02
C PHE A 43 12.94 27.79 -7.96
N ARG A 44 13.88 26.90 -8.29
CA ARG A 44 13.61 25.67 -9.04
C ARG A 44 14.27 24.49 -8.32
N PRO A 45 13.55 23.38 -8.09
CA PRO A 45 14.14 22.20 -7.47
C PRO A 45 15.19 21.57 -8.40
N GLU A 46 16.44 21.47 -7.94
CA GLU A 46 17.51 20.83 -8.72
C GLU A 46 17.38 19.31 -8.74
N LYS A 47 16.94 18.72 -7.63
CA LYS A 47 16.84 17.27 -7.44
C LYS A 47 15.41 16.85 -7.10
N GLY A 48 15.03 15.67 -7.58
CA GLY A 48 13.73 15.05 -7.31
C GLY A 48 13.81 13.54 -7.47
N ARG A 49 12.88 12.81 -6.86
CA ARG A 49 12.79 11.35 -6.96
C ARG A 49 11.37 10.97 -7.38
N VAL A 50 11.29 10.08 -8.37
CA VAL A 50 10.05 9.39 -8.74
C VAL A 50 10.07 8.00 -8.14
N ALA A 51 8.94 7.57 -7.58
CA ALA A 51 8.78 6.25 -7.00
C ALA A 51 7.31 5.80 -7.10
N PHE A 52 7.10 4.50 -7.20
CA PHE A 52 5.78 3.89 -7.27
C PHE A 52 5.38 3.35 -5.91
N ARG A 53 4.13 3.59 -5.53
CA ARG A 53 3.55 3.09 -4.29
C ARG A 53 2.53 2.01 -4.62
N ALA A 54 2.70 0.83 -4.04
CA ALA A 54 1.65 -0.17 -4.00
C ALA A 54 0.69 0.16 -2.84
N GLN A 55 -0.57 0.41 -3.15
CA GLN A 55 -1.60 0.76 -2.17
C GLN A 55 -2.86 -0.06 -2.43
N THR A 56 -3.43 -0.62 -1.36
CA THR A 56 -4.74 -1.26 -1.40
C THR A 56 -5.85 -0.23 -1.34
N LYS A 57 -7.03 -0.56 -1.89
CA LYS A 57 -8.21 0.32 -1.84
C LYS A 57 -8.70 0.61 -0.41
N ASP A 58 -8.42 -0.28 0.53
CA ASP A 58 -8.79 -0.14 1.94
C ASP A 58 -7.71 0.52 2.81
N TYR A 59 -6.58 0.92 2.23
CA TYR A 59 -5.44 1.53 2.92
C TYR A 59 -4.79 0.67 4.03
N VAL A 60 -5.14 -0.62 4.11
CA VAL A 60 -4.56 -1.59 5.04
C VAL A 60 -3.47 -2.39 4.31
N PRO A 61 -2.26 -2.54 4.88
CA PRO A 61 -1.21 -3.38 4.29
C PRO A 61 -1.66 -4.83 4.05
N VAL A 62 -0.95 -5.53 3.18
CA VAL A 62 -1.19 -6.94 2.86
C VAL A 62 -0.01 -7.75 3.40
N VAL A 63 -0.23 -8.50 4.47
CA VAL A 63 0.80 -9.23 5.20
C VAL A 63 0.31 -10.64 5.51
N GLY A 64 1.12 -11.66 5.22
CA GLY A 64 0.84 -13.05 5.58
C GLY A 64 0.82 -14.02 4.39
N PRO A 65 0.31 -15.25 4.58
CA PRO A 65 0.33 -16.29 3.55
C PRO A 65 -0.53 -15.92 2.34
N LEU A 66 -0.04 -16.24 1.15
CA LEU A 66 -0.70 -15.92 -0.11
C LEU A 66 -1.79 -16.96 -0.43
N PRO A 67 -3.06 -16.54 -0.60
CA PRO A 67 -4.12 -17.44 -1.02
C PRO A 67 -3.99 -17.81 -2.49
N ASN A 68 -4.28 -19.07 -2.83
CA ASN A 68 -4.63 -19.45 -4.19
C ASN A 68 -6.03 -18.91 -4.48
N TYR A 69 -6.07 -17.78 -5.18
CA TYR A 69 -7.27 -16.97 -5.34
C TYR A 69 -8.41 -17.72 -6.04
N ASP A 70 -8.13 -18.34 -7.19
CA ASP A 70 -9.16 -19.01 -8.00
C ASP A 70 -9.71 -20.26 -7.31
N LEU A 71 -8.83 -21.09 -6.74
CA LEU A 71 -9.25 -22.29 -6.00
C LEU A 71 -10.06 -21.92 -4.75
N SER A 72 -9.64 -20.89 -4.02
CA SER A 72 -10.34 -20.43 -2.82
C SER A 72 -11.73 -19.91 -3.15
N ILE A 73 -11.87 -19.09 -4.20
CA ILE A 73 -13.18 -18.58 -4.65
C ILE A 73 -14.08 -19.74 -5.08
N LYS A 74 -13.58 -20.66 -5.89
CA LYS A 74 -14.35 -21.83 -6.35
C LYS A 74 -14.88 -22.65 -5.16
N LYS A 75 -14.01 -22.94 -4.19
CA LYS A 75 -14.37 -23.72 -2.99
C LYS A 75 -15.39 -22.99 -2.11
N LEU A 76 -15.17 -21.70 -1.86
CA LEU A 76 -16.07 -20.86 -1.05
C LEU A 76 -17.47 -20.67 -1.68
N ARG A 77 -17.57 -20.71 -3.01
CA ARG A 77 -18.86 -20.69 -3.72
C ARG A 77 -19.65 -21.99 -3.55
N GLN A 78 -18.96 -23.12 -3.53
CA GLN A 78 -19.57 -24.42 -3.30
C GLN A 78 -20.03 -24.57 -1.85
N ASN A 79 -19.19 -24.11 -0.91
CA ASN A 79 -19.52 -24.09 0.52
C ASN A 79 -18.88 -22.87 1.18
N ARG A 80 -19.73 -21.94 1.64
CA ARG A 80 -19.32 -20.67 2.27
C ARG A 80 -18.53 -20.83 3.57
N SER A 81 -18.63 -21.99 4.22
CA SER A 81 -17.88 -22.31 5.45
C SER A 81 -16.52 -22.97 5.18
N SER A 82 -16.12 -23.08 3.90
CA SER A 82 -14.83 -23.67 3.54
C SER A 82 -13.66 -22.76 3.90
N ASP A 83 -12.53 -23.37 4.25
CA ASP A 83 -11.27 -22.63 4.40
C ASP A 83 -10.70 -22.16 3.06
N ILE A 84 -9.94 -21.06 3.13
CA ILE A 84 -9.14 -20.55 2.03
C ILE A 84 -7.99 -21.52 1.72
N ILE A 85 -7.75 -21.75 0.43
CA ILE A 85 -6.62 -22.54 -0.05
C ILE A 85 -5.41 -21.62 -0.16
N LEU A 86 -4.33 -21.93 0.56
CA LEU A 86 -3.09 -21.17 0.54
C LEU A 86 -2.07 -21.79 -0.43
N HIS A 87 -1.20 -20.96 -0.98
CA HIS A 87 0.02 -21.45 -1.62
C HIS A 87 1.01 -21.93 -0.54
N GLU A 88 1.66 -23.06 -0.77
CA GLU A 88 2.65 -23.60 0.16
C GLU A 88 3.88 -22.68 0.22
N LYS A 89 4.21 -22.20 1.43
CA LYS A 89 5.40 -21.38 1.71
C LYS A 89 5.54 -20.11 0.86
N VAL A 90 4.42 -19.55 0.40
CA VAL A 90 4.39 -18.25 -0.29
C VAL A 90 3.69 -17.23 0.59
N PHE A 91 4.35 -16.10 0.82
CA PHE A 91 3.87 -15.03 1.68
C PHE A 91 4.00 -13.68 0.96
N VAL A 92 3.24 -12.70 1.43
CA VAL A 92 3.27 -11.32 0.94
C VAL A 92 3.48 -10.34 2.09
N ASN A 93 4.21 -9.26 1.84
CA ASN A 93 4.36 -8.13 2.75
C ASN A 93 4.46 -6.85 1.92
N GLY A 94 3.34 -6.16 1.75
CA GLY A 94 3.25 -5.05 0.81
C GLY A 94 1.97 -4.22 0.96
N GLY A 95 1.68 -3.39 -0.05
CA GLY A 95 0.47 -2.56 -0.06
C GLY A 95 0.49 -1.37 0.91
N PHE A 96 1.67 -0.94 1.36
CA PHE A 96 1.83 0.09 2.40
C PHE A 96 1.45 1.52 1.99
N GLY A 97 1.24 1.79 0.70
CA GLY A 97 0.99 3.14 0.19
C GLY A 97 2.09 4.13 0.60
N SER A 98 1.70 5.29 1.15
CA SER A 98 2.63 6.30 1.68
C SER A 98 3.12 6.07 3.10
N ARG A 99 2.70 4.98 3.77
CA ARG A 99 2.96 4.74 5.20
C ARG A 99 3.96 3.61 5.47
N GLY A 100 4.70 3.19 4.45
CA GLY A 100 5.64 2.07 4.51
C GLY A 100 6.63 2.15 5.67
N VAL A 101 7.28 3.31 5.85
CA VAL A 101 8.29 3.49 6.91
C VAL A 101 7.71 3.24 8.32
N MET A 102 6.47 3.64 8.56
CA MET A 102 5.85 3.49 9.88
C MET A 102 5.42 2.04 10.14
N CYS A 103 4.97 1.32 9.10
CA CYS A 103 4.36 0.01 9.26
C CYS A 103 5.31 -1.17 9.00
N SER A 104 6.44 -0.95 8.32
CA SER A 104 7.31 -2.02 7.82
C SER A 104 7.94 -2.88 8.92
N PHE A 105 8.25 -2.28 10.08
CA PHE A 105 8.89 -3.02 11.18
C PHE A 105 7.91 -4.01 11.79
N LEU A 106 6.74 -3.53 12.21
CA LEU A 106 5.69 -4.40 12.76
C LEU A 106 5.22 -5.44 11.73
N SER A 107 5.10 -5.06 10.46
CA SER A 107 4.69 -6.01 9.42
C SER A 107 5.75 -7.08 9.14
N ALA A 108 7.04 -6.76 9.29
CA ALA A 108 8.12 -7.74 9.19
C ALA A 108 8.06 -8.76 10.33
N GLU A 109 7.82 -8.32 11.57
CA GLU A 109 7.64 -9.23 12.72
C GLU A 109 6.42 -10.14 12.55
N ILE A 110 5.28 -9.58 12.11
CA ILE A 110 4.07 -10.37 11.84
C ILE A 110 4.31 -11.39 10.72
N LEU A 111 5.03 -11.01 9.66
CA LEU A 111 5.39 -11.92 8.59
C LEU A 111 6.32 -13.04 9.10
N ALA A 112 7.33 -12.69 9.91
CA ALA A 112 8.24 -13.67 10.49
C ALA A 112 7.48 -14.68 11.37
N ALA A 113 6.55 -14.22 12.20
CA ALA A 113 5.69 -15.09 13.00
C ALA A 113 4.82 -16.02 12.12
N HIS A 114 4.29 -15.54 11.00
CA HIS A 114 3.61 -16.40 10.02
C HIS A 114 4.51 -17.48 9.41
N ILE A 115 5.77 -17.14 9.11
CA ILE A 115 6.73 -18.08 8.50
C ILE A 115 7.15 -19.16 9.50
N ASN A 116 7.40 -18.78 10.74
CA ASN A 116 7.93 -19.66 11.79
C ASN A 116 6.85 -20.35 12.63
N ASN A 117 5.57 -20.03 12.43
CA ASN A 117 4.45 -20.46 13.28
C ASN A 117 4.63 -20.02 14.75
N GLU A 118 5.03 -18.77 14.96
CA GLU A 118 5.20 -18.17 16.28
C GLU A 118 3.94 -17.39 16.70
N VAL A 119 3.92 -16.92 17.95
CA VAL A 119 2.86 -16.04 18.46
C VAL A 119 3.03 -14.64 17.87
N PHE A 120 1.93 -14.00 17.47
CA PHE A 120 1.98 -12.66 16.90
C PHE A 120 2.24 -11.57 17.96
N PRO A 121 2.93 -10.48 17.60
CA PRO A 121 3.23 -9.37 18.50
C PRO A 121 2.03 -8.45 18.80
N ILE A 122 0.86 -8.73 18.20
CA ILE A 122 -0.39 -7.98 18.33
C ILE A 122 -1.59 -8.93 18.36
N GLU A 123 -2.78 -8.40 18.60
CA GLU A 123 -4.01 -9.18 18.64
C GLU A 123 -4.31 -9.89 17.31
N ASN A 124 -4.70 -11.17 17.39
CA ASN A 124 -5.09 -11.97 16.22
C ASN A 124 -6.13 -11.29 15.33
N ARG A 125 -7.05 -10.51 15.92
CA ARG A 125 -8.04 -9.73 15.16
C ARG A 125 -7.37 -8.75 14.20
N LEU A 126 -6.31 -8.05 14.62
CA LEU A 126 -5.59 -7.11 13.77
C LEU A 126 -4.75 -7.84 12.72
N VAL A 127 -4.11 -8.95 13.08
CA VAL A 127 -3.38 -9.81 12.13
C VAL A 127 -4.32 -10.27 11.01
N ASN A 128 -5.53 -10.69 11.36
CA ASN A 128 -6.53 -11.14 10.37
C ASN A 128 -6.93 -10.06 9.36
N GLU A 129 -6.92 -8.78 9.74
CA GLU A 129 -7.19 -7.67 8.81
C GLU A 129 -6.06 -7.47 7.80
N LEU A 130 -4.82 -7.84 8.16
CA LEU A 130 -3.65 -7.75 7.28
C LEU A 130 -3.62 -8.87 6.25
N LEU A 131 -4.28 -10.00 6.52
CA LEU A 131 -4.26 -11.18 5.64
C LEU A 131 -4.80 -10.87 4.24
N PRO A 132 -4.17 -11.41 3.18
CA PRO A 132 -4.67 -11.24 1.80
C PRO A 132 -6.04 -11.91 1.59
N ASN A 133 -6.42 -12.81 2.49
CA ASN A 133 -7.71 -13.51 2.54
C ASN A 133 -8.92 -12.58 2.35
N ARG A 134 -8.85 -11.34 2.83
CA ARG A 134 -9.93 -10.36 2.68
C ARG A 134 -10.30 -10.07 1.22
N PHE A 135 -9.36 -10.19 0.29
CA PHE A 135 -9.64 -10.00 -1.14
C PHE A 135 -10.45 -11.16 -1.73
N VAL A 136 -10.15 -12.39 -1.32
CA VAL A 136 -10.91 -13.59 -1.70
C VAL A 136 -12.36 -13.46 -1.23
N TYR A 137 -12.57 -13.14 0.06
CA TYR A 137 -13.92 -12.99 0.61
C TYR A 137 -14.71 -11.87 -0.07
N ARG A 138 -14.07 -10.73 -0.40
CA ARG A 138 -14.71 -9.64 -1.16
C ARG A 138 -15.12 -10.10 -2.56
N ALA A 139 -14.29 -10.87 -3.25
CA ALA A 139 -14.58 -11.37 -4.59
C ALA A 139 -15.72 -12.38 -4.63
N VAL A 140 -15.84 -13.23 -3.60
CA VAL A 140 -16.99 -14.13 -3.44
C VAL A 140 -18.30 -13.36 -3.27
N LYS A 141 -18.27 -12.18 -2.62
CA LYS A 141 -19.44 -11.32 -2.42
C LYS A 141 -19.84 -10.50 -3.65
N GLN A 142 -18.89 -10.06 -4.47
CA GLN A 142 -19.13 -9.13 -5.60
C GLN A 142 -19.70 -9.77 -6.87
N GLN A 143 -19.64 -11.10 -7.02
CA GLN A 143 -20.21 -11.81 -8.18
C GLN A 143 -21.57 -12.46 -7.86
N GLN A 144 -22.39 -11.76 -7.07
CA GLN A 144 -23.83 -11.98 -6.90
C GLN A 144 -24.57 -10.82 -7.55
#